data_AF-D6S6L2-F1
#
_entry.id   AF-D6S6L2-F1
#
_cell.length_a   1.000
_cell.length_b   1.000
_cell.length_c   1.000
_cell.angle_alpha   90.00
_cell.angle_beta   90.00
_cell.angle_gamma   90.00
#
_symmetry.space_group_name_H-M   'P 1'
#
loop_
_entity.id
_entity.type
_entity.pdbx_description
1 polymer ?
#
loop_
_entity_poly.entity_id
_entity_poly.type
_entity_poly.pdbx_seq_one_letter_code
_entity_poly.pdbx_strand_id
1 'polypeptide(L)'
;MRIDRINTYADNRFSQEALYQHGCYIVDGDVPVEIKIISQTEALIKGEGAYFDEVIEEFRFNAEHITNFYDESGKLIKKFKDVEVFKLDLDKIQPIQFFIDSDKLEAVKSFVNREEDVIIPVTKREGTYASLDGHTRLYLAYSLGFKYVYAYLSETFCGFDYFFDEARKRNIFTAKDLTLLTHDDYTVKWDKFCDEYYMSIECE
;
A
#
# COMPACT_ATOMS: atom_id res chain seq x y z
N MET A 1 -15.83 13.11 12.62
CA MET A 1 -14.62 13.53 11.92
C MET A 1 -14.56 12.74 10.62
N ARG A 2 -14.27 13.43 9.52
CA ARG A 2 -14.12 12.85 8.19
C ARG A 2 -12.65 12.94 7.80
N ILE A 3 -12.05 11.83 7.36
CA ILE A 3 -10.68 11.79 6.86
C ILE A 3 -10.74 11.35 5.41
N ASP A 4 -10.29 12.21 4.49
CA ASP A 4 -10.18 11.89 3.07
C ASP A 4 -8.69 11.68 2.73
N ARG A 5 -8.33 10.46 2.31
CA ARG A 5 -6.98 10.16 1.80
C ARG A 5 -6.80 10.75 0.39
N ILE A 6 -5.68 11.40 0.17
CA ILE A 6 -5.33 11.95 -1.15
C ILE A 6 -4.65 10.88 -1.98
N ASN A 7 -5.32 10.47 -3.06
CA ASN A 7 -4.86 9.44 -3.99
C ASN A 7 -4.24 10.00 -5.28
N THR A 8 -4.17 11.33 -5.41
CA THR A 8 -3.50 12.00 -6.52
C THR A 8 -2.04 12.28 -6.17
N TYR A 9 -1.21 12.47 -7.19
CA TYR A 9 0.21 12.78 -7.02
C TYR A 9 0.54 14.27 -7.17
N ALA A 10 -0.47 15.11 -7.33
CA ALA A 10 -0.34 16.55 -7.53
C ALA A 10 -1.31 17.29 -6.59
N ASP A 11 -0.77 17.76 -5.46
CA ASP A 11 -1.48 18.60 -4.50
C ASP A 11 -0.47 19.49 -3.77
N ASN A 12 -0.64 20.81 -3.89
CA ASN A 12 0.34 21.77 -3.36
C ASN A 12 0.30 21.94 -1.84
N ARG A 13 -0.68 21.33 -1.16
CA ARG A 13 -0.77 21.34 0.31
C ARG A 13 0.22 20.38 0.96
N PHE A 14 0.75 19.43 0.20
CA PHE A 14 1.57 18.34 0.70
C PHE A 14 2.95 18.33 0.04
N SER A 15 3.89 17.67 0.72
CA SER A 15 5.17 17.33 0.11
C SER A 15 5.00 16.24 -0.94
N GLN A 16 5.82 16.33 -2.00
CA GLN A 16 5.78 15.36 -3.09
C GLN A 16 6.09 13.93 -2.61
N GLU A 17 7.01 13.80 -1.66
CA GLU A 17 7.40 12.52 -1.06
C GLU A 17 6.21 11.84 -0.35
N ALA A 18 5.46 12.59 0.47
CA ALA A 18 4.29 12.05 1.14
C ALA A 18 3.18 11.65 0.14
N LEU A 19 3.00 12.42 -0.93
CA LEU A 19 2.04 12.09 -1.99
C LEU A 19 2.41 10.77 -2.69
N TYR A 20 3.69 10.58 -3.04
CA TYR A 20 4.16 9.35 -3.68
C TYR A 20 4.02 8.13 -2.76
N GLN A 21 4.15 8.30 -1.45
CA GLN A 21 3.94 7.24 -0.46
C GLN A 21 2.46 7.05 -0.07
N HIS A 22 1.53 7.80 -0.67
CA HIS A 22 0.11 7.85 -0.29
C HIS A 22 -0.14 8.12 1.20
N GLY A 23 0.68 9.00 1.79
CA GLY A 23 0.60 9.39 3.20
C GLY A 23 -0.12 10.72 3.45
N CYS A 24 -0.88 11.25 2.49
CA CYS A 24 -1.52 12.57 2.60
C CYS A 24 -3.03 12.46 2.87
N TYR A 25 -3.51 13.28 3.80
CA TYR A 25 -4.89 13.25 4.28
C TYR A 25 -5.45 14.66 4.47
N ILE A 26 -6.74 14.83 4.19
CA ILE A 26 -7.51 16.02 4.51
C ILE A 26 -8.55 15.67 5.57
N VAL A 27 -8.49 16.35 6.71
CA VAL A 27 -9.40 16.16 7.85
C VAL A 27 -10.46 17.26 7.84
N ASP A 28 -11.73 16.87 8.00
CA ASP A 28 -12.92 17.72 8.04
C ASP A 28 -13.04 18.72 6.86
N GLY A 29 -12.39 18.39 5.73
CA GLY A 29 -12.52 19.08 4.44
C GLY A 29 -11.41 20.06 4.09
N ASP A 30 -10.60 20.51 5.06
CA ASP A 30 -9.60 21.56 4.82
C ASP A 30 -8.28 21.43 5.59
N VAL A 31 -8.19 20.59 6.64
CA VAL A 31 -6.96 20.45 7.45
C VAL A 31 -6.02 19.40 6.85
N PRO A 32 -4.83 19.78 6.34
CA PRO A 32 -3.88 18.82 5.80
C PRO A 32 -3.06 18.14 6.91
N VAL A 33 -2.95 16.81 6.81
CA VAL A 33 -2.02 15.99 7.59
C VAL A 33 -1.24 15.10 6.63
N GLU A 34 0.08 15.08 6.74
CA GLU A 34 0.94 14.18 5.97
C GLU A 34 1.75 13.25 6.86
N ILE A 35 1.91 12.01 6.40
CA ILE A 35 2.75 10.97 6.98
C ILE A 35 3.80 10.58 5.95
N LYS A 36 5.07 10.48 6.37
CA LYS A 36 6.20 10.02 5.55
C LYS A 36 6.86 8.85 6.21
N ILE A 37 6.90 7.72 5.52
CA ILE A 37 7.67 6.55 5.92
C ILE A 37 9.15 6.89 5.79
N ILE A 38 9.89 6.74 6.89
CA ILE A 38 11.33 7.05 6.96
C ILE A 38 12.19 5.81 7.21
N SER A 39 11.58 4.71 7.65
CA SER A 39 12.23 3.42 7.83
C SER A 39 11.21 2.28 7.75
N GLN A 40 11.64 1.04 7.96
CA GLN A 40 10.75 -0.12 7.87
C GLN A 40 9.61 -0.11 8.91
N THR A 41 9.75 0.63 10.00
CA THR A 41 8.78 0.62 11.10
C THR A 41 8.43 2.01 11.61
N GLU A 42 8.92 3.06 10.95
CA GLU A 42 8.85 4.42 11.46
C GLU A 42 8.37 5.41 10.39
N ALA A 43 7.59 6.38 10.84
CA ALA A 43 7.13 7.49 10.00
C ALA A 43 7.19 8.83 10.74
N LEU A 44 7.35 9.90 9.97
CA LEU A 44 7.13 11.27 10.41
C LEU A 44 5.68 11.66 10.14
N ILE A 45 5.05 12.37 11.07
CA ILE A 45 3.74 12.99 10.88
C ILE A 45 3.84 14.52 11.02
N LYS A 46 3.15 15.23 10.14
CA LYS A 46 3.09 16.68 10.09
C LYS A 46 1.65 17.14 9.88
N GLY A 47 1.25 18.19 10.59
CA GLY A 47 -0.08 18.79 10.50
C GLY A 47 -0.56 19.27 11.86
N GLU A 48 -1.87 19.41 12.00
CA GLU A 48 -2.48 19.73 13.30
C GLU A 48 -2.51 18.51 14.22
N GLY A 49 -1.80 18.61 15.35
CA GLY A 49 -1.62 17.49 16.28
C GLY A 49 -2.90 16.93 16.90
N ALA A 50 -4.01 17.68 16.83
CA ALA A 50 -5.32 17.24 17.31
C ALA A 50 -5.90 16.06 16.50
N TYR A 51 -5.42 15.83 15.27
CA TYR A 51 -5.92 14.78 14.37
C TYR A 51 -4.91 13.63 14.15
N PHE A 52 -3.77 13.68 14.83
CA PHE A 52 -2.70 12.70 14.61
C PHE A 52 -3.17 11.28 14.95
N ASP A 53 -3.90 11.09 16.04
CA ASP A 53 -4.29 9.76 16.47
C ASP A 53 -5.11 9.04 15.41
N GLU A 54 -6.13 9.70 14.86
CA GLU A 54 -7.04 9.09 13.90
C GLU A 54 -6.45 8.99 12.50
N VAL A 55 -5.67 9.99 12.05
CA VAL A 55 -4.94 9.89 10.77
C VAL A 55 -3.91 8.76 10.81
N ILE A 56 -3.26 8.52 11.95
CA ILE A 56 -2.34 7.39 12.11
C ILE A 56 -3.09 6.05 12.01
N GLU A 57 -4.28 5.90 12.62
CA GLU A 57 -5.06 4.67 12.48
C GLU A 57 -5.47 4.43 11.02
N GLU A 58 -5.98 5.46 10.33
CA GLU A 58 -6.35 5.40 8.91
C GLU A 58 -5.14 5.03 8.02
N PHE A 59 -3.96 5.59 8.30
CA PHE A 59 -2.74 5.25 7.58
C PHE A 59 -2.30 3.81 7.83
N ARG A 60 -2.39 3.34 9.07
CA ARG A 60 -1.96 1.97 9.42
C ARG A 60 -2.84 0.89 8.83
N PHE A 61 -4.07 1.20 8.40
CA PHE A 61 -4.90 0.27 7.64
C PHE A 61 -4.16 -0.29 6.40
N ASN A 62 -3.32 0.52 5.74
CA ASN A 62 -2.50 0.08 4.59
C ASN A 62 -1.02 -0.18 4.92
N ALA A 63 -0.57 0.18 6.13
CA ALA A 63 0.85 0.20 6.49
C ALA A 63 1.08 -0.24 7.95
N GLU A 64 0.45 -1.34 8.36
CA GLU A 64 0.45 -1.83 9.75
C GLU A 64 1.85 -1.99 10.37
N HIS A 65 2.85 -2.35 9.56
CA HIS A 65 4.27 -2.45 9.91
C HIS A 65 4.88 -1.15 10.46
N ILE A 66 4.32 0.01 10.13
CA ILE A 66 4.72 1.29 10.73
C ILE A 66 4.12 1.36 12.13
N THR A 67 5.01 1.32 13.12
CA THR A 67 4.65 1.17 14.54
C THR A 67 5.11 2.34 15.39
N ASN A 68 6.00 3.21 14.89
CA ASN A 68 6.46 4.39 15.61
C ASN A 68 6.25 5.63 14.75
N PHE A 69 5.56 6.63 15.30
CA PHE A 69 5.25 7.89 14.63
C PHE A 69 5.88 9.04 15.40
N TYR A 70 6.64 9.88 14.71
CA TYR A 70 7.31 11.03 15.30
C TYR A 70 6.85 12.33 14.63
N ASP A 71 6.83 13.44 15.36
CA ASP A 71 6.62 14.76 14.75
C ASP A 71 7.91 15.33 14.13
N GLU A 72 7.82 16.50 13.49
CA GLU A 72 8.96 17.19 12.86
C GLU A 72 10.08 17.56 13.86
N SER A 73 9.83 17.56 15.17
CA SER A 73 10.85 17.79 16.20
C SER A 73 11.57 16.50 16.64
N GLY A 74 11.15 15.35 16.13
CA GLY A 74 11.63 14.03 16.52
C GLY A 74 10.98 13.49 17.80
N LYS A 75 9.90 14.12 18.29
CA LYS A 75 9.17 13.63 19.45
C LYS A 75 8.28 12.47 19.03
N LEU A 76 8.34 11.36 19.76
CA LEU A 76 7.43 10.23 19.58
C LEU A 76 6.00 10.66 19.91
N ILE A 77 5.12 10.56 18.92
CA ILE A 77 3.69 10.86 19.01
C ILE A 77 2.91 9.61 19.40
N LYS A 78 3.14 8.50 18.70
CA LYS A 78 2.40 7.26 18.90
C LYS A 78 3.30 6.05 18.68
N LYS A 79 3.09 5.02 19.52
CA LYS A 79 3.76 3.73 19.40
C LYS A 79 2.75 2.58 19.50
N PHE A 80 2.86 1.64 18.58
CA PHE A 80 2.09 0.41 18.55
C PHE A 80 2.94 -0.79 18.98
N LYS A 81 2.30 -1.95 19.09
CA LYS A 81 3.02 -3.21 19.23
C LYS A 81 3.84 -3.46 17.97
N ASP A 82 5.08 -3.91 18.16
CA ASP A 82 5.97 -4.25 17.06
C ASP A 82 5.32 -5.33 16.16
N VAL A 83 5.45 -5.13 14.85
CA VAL A 83 5.03 -6.06 13.80
C VAL A 83 6.27 -6.74 13.25
N GLU A 84 6.27 -8.06 13.21
CA GLU A 84 7.40 -8.82 12.66
C GLU A 84 7.44 -8.64 11.13
N VAL A 85 8.53 -8.01 10.66
CA VAL A 85 8.84 -7.90 9.24
C VAL A 85 9.91 -8.92 8.89
N PHE A 86 9.65 -9.75 7.88
CA PHE A 86 10.54 -10.82 7.46
C PHE A 86 10.87 -10.75 5.96
N LYS A 87 12.04 -11.26 5.60
CA LYS A 87 12.50 -11.35 4.22
C LYS A 87 11.78 -12.48 3.49
N LEU A 88 11.24 -12.20 2.31
CA LEU A 88 10.45 -13.13 1.51
C LEU A 88 10.94 -13.17 0.06
N ASP A 89 11.10 -14.39 -0.45
CA ASP A 89 11.47 -14.64 -1.85
C ASP A 89 10.35 -14.18 -2.78
N LEU A 90 10.70 -13.32 -3.75
CA LEU A 90 9.73 -12.68 -4.63
C LEU A 90 8.94 -13.72 -5.45
N ASP A 91 9.56 -14.84 -5.82
CA ASP A 91 8.90 -15.92 -6.58
C ASP A 91 7.89 -16.72 -5.75
N LYS A 92 7.83 -16.52 -4.42
CA LYS A 92 6.89 -17.18 -3.51
C LYS A 92 5.65 -16.33 -3.18
N ILE A 93 5.45 -15.23 -3.90
CA ILE A 93 4.42 -14.25 -3.61
C ILE A 93 3.44 -14.19 -4.77
N GLN A 94 2.20 -14.60 -4.51
CA GLN A 94 1.09 -14.45 -5.45
C GLN A 94 0.40 -13.10 -5.23
N PRO A 95 0.38 -12.19 -6.21
CA PRO A 95 -0.41 -10.98 -6.13
C PRO A 95 -1.91 -11.29 -6.34
N ILE A 96 -2.79 -10.61 -5.60
CA ILE A 96 -4.26 -10.70 -5.81
C ILE A 96 -4.80 -9.66 -6.82
N GLN A 97 -3.97 -8.73 -7.25
CA GLN A 97 -4.25 -7.75 -8.31
C GLN A 97 -3.75 -8.26 -9.66
N PHE A 98 -4.32 -7.77 -10.77
CA PHE A 98 -3.97 -8.24 -12.13
C PHE A 98 -3.21 -7.20 -12.96
N PHE A 99 -3.52 -5.91 -12.73
CA PHE A 99 -3.03 -4.81 -13.54
C PHE A 99 -2.21 -3.84 -12.69
N ILE A 100 -1.24 -3.15 -13.30
CA ILE A 100 -0.47 -2.07 -12.66
C ILE A 100 -0.72 -0.78 -13.41
N ASP A 101 -0.91 0.31 -12.67
CA ASP A 101 -1.05 1.66 -13.21
C ASP A 101 0.34 2.27 -13.44
N SER A 102 0.60 2.78 -14.65
CA SER A 102 1.85 3.46 -15.02
C SER A 102 2.17 4.66 -14.14
N ASP A 103 1.16 5.45 -13.76
CA ASP A 103 1.37 6.68 -12.99
C ASP A 103 1.76 6.34 -11.55
N LYS A 104 1.10 5.32 -10.98
CA LYS A 104 1.49 4.76 -9.68
C LYS A 104 2.90 4.17 -9.72
N LEU A 105 3.26 3.50 -10.81
CA LEU A 105 4.60 2.94 -10.98
C LEU A 105 5.68 4.03 -10.99
N GLU A 106 5.44 5.15 -11.68
CA GLU A 106 6.37 6.29 -11.66
C GLU A 106 6.49 6.92 -10.27
N ALA A 107 5.39 7.06 -9.54
CA ALA A 107 5.43 7.54 -8.15
C ALA A 107 6.29 6.62 -7.26
N VAL A 108 6.11 5.30 -7.36
CA VAL A 108 6.84 4.31 -6.55
C VAL A 108 8.34 4.30 -6.85
N LYS A 109 8.75 4.53 -8.11
CA LYS A 109 10.17 4.63 -8.50
C LYS A 109 10.93 5.74 -7.77
N SER A 110 10.23 6.76 -7.24
CA SER A 110 10.87 7.86 -6.53
C SER A 110 11.47 7.46 -5.17
N PHE A 111 10.98 6.37 -4.56
CA PHE A 111 11.40 5.96 -3.22
C PHE A 111 11.82 4.50 -3.09
N VAL A 112 11.55 3.63 -4.08
CA VAL A 112 12.04 2.24 -4.08
C VAL A 112 13.39 2.16 -4.78
N ASN A 113 14.45 1.97 -4.01
CA ASN A 113 15.84 1.90 -4.48
C ASN A 113 16.52 0.57 -4.16
N ARG A 114 16.03 -0.17 -3.16
CA ARG A 114 16.58 -1.45 -2.69
C ARG A 114 15.47 -2.38 -2.15
N GLU A 115 15.82 -3.63 -1.87
CA GLU A 115 14.87 -4.66 -1.38
C GLU A 115 14.15 -4.21 -0.10
N GLU A 116 14.85 -3.52 0.81
CA GLU A 116 14.34 -3.03 2.10
C GLU A 116 13.25 -1.97 1.99
N ASP A 117 13.13 -1.30 0.84
CA ASP A 117 12.12 -0.27 0.60
C ASP A 117 10.77 -0.88 0.17
N VAL A 118 10.74 -2.20 -0.09
CA VAL A 118 9.55 -2.93 -0.49
C VAL A 118 9.05 -3.78 0.68
N ILE A 119 8.06 -3.25 1.39
CA ILE A 119 7.40 -3.93 2.51
C ILE A 119 5.92 -4.08 2.21
N ILE A 120 5.41 -5.30 2.23
CA ILE A 120 4.03 -5.62 1.84
C ILE A 120 3.28 -6.45 2.89
N PRO A 121 1.97 -6.22 3.05
CA PRO A 121 1.12 -7.13 3.81
C PRO A 121 0.89 -8.42 3.01
N VAL A 122 1.08 -9.55 3.68
CA VAL A 122 0.80 -10.87 3.10
C VAL A 122 -0.05 -11.72 4.03
N THR A 123 -0.76 -12.68 3.44
CA THR A 123 -1.35 -13.80 4.18
C THR A 123 -0.87 -15.13 3.61
N LYS A 124 -1.03 -16.23 4.35
CA LYS A 124 -0.73 -17.57 3.85
C LYS A 124 -2.01 -18.23 3.35
N ARG A 125 -2.01 -18.67 2.09
CA ARG A 125 -3.12 -19.41 1.49
C ARG A 125 -2.57 -20.56 0.66
N GLU A 126 -3.07 -21.77 0.90
CA GLU A 126 -2.71 -22.97 0.13
C GLU A 126 -1.18 -23.19 -0.05
N GLY A 127 -0.41 -22.92 1.01
CA GLY A 127 1.05 -23.10 0.98
C GLY A 127 1.84 -22.03 0.23
N THR A 128 1.20 -20.97 -0.27
CA THR A 128 1.85 -19.77 -0.84
C THR A 128 1.58 -18.54 0.01
N TYR A 129 2.37 -17.49 -0.19
CA TYR A 129 2.08 -16.15 0.34
C TYR A 129 1.26 -15.38 -0.70
N ALA A 130 0.17 -14.77 -0.27
CA ALA A 130 -0.64 -13.88 -1.10
C ALA A 130 -0.39 -12.43 -0.68
N SER A 131 -0.03 -11.55 -1.62
CA SER A 131 0.11 -10.11 -1.38
C SER A 131 -1.27 -9.46 -1.31
N LEU A 132 -1.59 -8.87 -0.16
CA LEU A 132 -2.87 -8.22 0.08
C LEU A 132 -2.91 -6.80 -0.49
N ASP A 133 -1.76 -6.12 -0.50
CA ASP A 133 -1.57 -4.76 -1.03
C ASP A 133 -0.11 -4.63 -1.53
N GLY A 134 0.27 -3.48 -2.10
CA GLY A 134 1.64 -3.17 -2.52
C GLY A 134 2.05 -3.75 -3.87
N HIS A 135 1.08 -4.14 -4.72
CA HIS A 135 1.32 -4.82 -6.00
C HIS A 135 2.21 -4.02 -6.96
N THR A 136 2.08 -2.69 -7.00
CA THR A 136 2.97 -1.82 -7.80
C THR A 136 4.42 -1.87 -7.31
N ARG A 137 4.64 -1.91 -5.99
CA ARG A 137 6.00 -2.05 -5.41
C ARG A 137 6.58 -3.43 -5.72
N LEU A 138 5.77 -4.48 -5.65
CA LEU A 138 6.17 -5.83 -6.07
C LEU A 138 6.56 -5.90 -7.55
N TYR A 139 5.74 -5.31 -8.42
CA TYR A 139 6.02 -5.27 -9.86
C TYR A 139 7.33 -4.53 -10.16
N LEU A 140 7.57 -3.41 -9.48
CA LEU A 140 8.83 -2.67 -9.61
C LEU A 140 10.02 -3.49 -9.09
N ALA A 141 9.88 -4.16 -7.93
CA ALA A 141 10.93 -5.02 -7.37
C ALA A 141 11.36 -6.10 -8.38
N TYR A 142 10.38 -6.76 -9.01
CA TYR A 142 10.65 -7.72 -10.09
C TYR A 142 11.37 -7.05 -11.27
N SER A 143 10.90 -5.88 -11.72
CA SER A 143 11.48 -5.15 -12.84
C SER A 143 12.92 -4.68 -12.58
N LEU A 144 13.29 -4.44 -11.32
CA LEU A 144 14.65 -4.10 -10.87
C LEU A 144 15.53 -5.34 -10.64
N GLY A 145 14.99 -6.55 -10.78
CA GLY A 145 15.73 -7.80 -10.58
C GLY A 145 15.99 -8.14 -9.11
N PHE A 146 15.19 -7.61 -8.19
CA PHE A 146 15.29 -7.97 -6.77
C PHE A 146 14.92 -9.44 -6.59
N LYS A 147 15.64 -10.12 -5.70
CA LYS A 147 15.36 -11.53 -5.37
C LYS A 147 14.37 -11.64 -4.23
N TYR A 148 14.36 -10.63 -3.37
CA TYR A 148 13.56 -10.64 -2.17
C TYR A 148 12.90 -9.29 -1.94
N VAL A 149 11.83 -9.34 -1.17
CA VAL A 149 11.18 -8.19 -0.56
C VAL A 149 11.01 -8.45 0.93
N TYR A 150 10.49 -7.47 1.64
CA TYR A 150 10.10 -7.61 3.04
C TYR A 150 8.57 -7.72 3.13
N ALA A 151 8.09 -8.45 4.11
CA ALA A 151 6.68 -8.68 4.29
C ALA A 151 6.31 -8.81 5.77
N TYR A 152 5.05 -8.59 6.08
CA TYR A 152 4.46 -8.87 7.39
C TYR A 152 3.13 -9.60 7.22
N LEU A 153 2.76 -10.42 8.20
CA LEU A 153 1.47 -11.10 8.19
C LEU A 153 0.36 -10.10 8.55
N SER A 154 -0.72 -10.08 7.77
CA SER A 154 -1.90 -9.26 8.05
C SER A 154 -3.18 -10.05 7.80
N GLU A 155 -4.28 -9.56 8.35
CA GLU A 155 -5.60 -10.18 8.23
C GLU A 155 -6.16 -10.02 6.81
N THR A 156 -6.95 -11.00 6.37
CA THR A 156 -7.65 -10.93 5.08
C THR A 156 -8.88 -10.05 5.17
N PHE A 157 -9.31 -9.49 4.04
CA PHE A 157 -10.51 -8.68 3.93
C PHE A 157 -11.62 -9.41 3.14
N CYS A 158 -12.83 -8.87 3.20
CA CYS A 158 -13.96 -9.39 2.42
C CYS A 158 -13.65 -9.40 0.92
N GLY A 159 -13.71 -10.58 0.31
CA GLY A 159 -13.39 -10.78 -1.10
C GLY A 159 -11.96 -11.22 -1.41
N PHE A 160 -11.09 -11.37 -0.40
CA PHE A 160 -9.75 -11.94 -0.56
C PHE A 160 -9.77 -13.25 -1.37
N ASP A 161 -10.62 -14.21 -0.98
CA ASP A 161 -10.69 -15.53 -1.64
C ASP A 161 -11.09 -15.39 -3.13
N TYR A 162 -12.00 -14.47 -3.45
CA TYR A 162 -12.38 -14.19 -4.83
C TYR A 162 -11.19 -13.66 -5.63
N PHE A 163 -10.54 -12.59 -5.18
CA PHE A 163 -9.41 -11.99 -5.90
C PHE A 163 -8.22 -12.96 -6.03
N PHE A 164 -7.97 -13.77 -4.99
CA PHE A 164 -6.92 -14.79 -5.02
C PHE A 164 -7.17 -15.86 -6.09
N ASP A 165 -8.39 -16.38 -6.19
CA ASP A 165 -8.76 -17.38 -7.19
C ASP A 165 -8.84 -16.76 -8.60
N GLU A 166 -9.34 -15.54 -8.69
CA GLU A 166 -9.53 -14.83 -9.96
C GLU A 166 -8.17 -14.44 -10.60
N ALA A 167 -7.17 -14.11 -9.78
CA ALA A 167 -5.77 -13.95 -10.18
C ALA A 167 -5.24 -15.21 -10.86
N ARG A 168 -5.45 -16.38 -10.25
CA ARG A 168 -5.00 -17.67 -10.80
C ARG A 168 -5.71 -18.04 -12.09
N LYS A 169 -7.02 -17.79 -12.20
CA LYS A 169 -7.75 -17.99 -13.47
C LYS A 169 -7.18 -17.16 -14.61
N ARG A 170 -6.60 -15.99 -14.29
CA ARG A 170 -5.87 -15.11 -15.23
C ARG A 170 -4.40 -15.48 -15.43
N ASN A 171 -3.94 -16.58 -14.81
CA ASN A 171 -2.54 -17.01 -14.79
C ASN A 171 -1.59 -16.02 -14.09
N ILE A 172 -2.09 -15.28 -13.09
CA ILE A 172 -1.28 -14.42 -12.23
C ILE A 172 -0.83 -15.23 -11.01
N PHE A 173 0.43 -15.65 -11.00
CA PHE A 173 1.02 -16.45 -9.91
C PHE A 173 2.13 -15.72 -9.17
N THR A 174 2.77 -14.75 -9.82
CA THR A 174 3.91 -13.98 -9.32
C THR A 174 3.88 -12.54 -9.85
N ALA A 175 4.73 -11.65 -9.32
CA ALA A 175 4.78 -10.25 -9.75
C ALA A 175 5.08 -10.06 -11.26
N LYS A 176 5.76 -11.03 -11.90
CA LYS A 176 6.09 -10.98 -13.34
C LYS A 176 4.87 -11.12 -14.25
N ASP A 177 3.79 -11.69 -13.73
CA ASP A 177 2.59 -12.01 -14.51
C ASP A 177 1.64 -10.80 -14.58
N LEU A 178 1.87 -9.78 -13.73
CA LEU A 178 1.11 -8.54 -13.70
C LEU A 178 1.27 -7.75 -15.00
N THR A 179 0.17 -7.14 -15.46
CA THR A 179 0.15 -6.37 -16.71
C THR A 179 0.16 -4.87 -16.44
N LEU A 180 1.17 -4.16 -16.95
CA LEU A 180 1.24 -2.70 -16.91
C LEU A 180 0.24 -2.07 -17.89
N LEU A 181 -0.51 -1.08 -17.41
CA LEU A 181 -1.50 -0.30 -18.17
C LEU A 181 -1.23 1.19 -18.04
N THR A 182 -1.76 1.99 -18.98
CA THR A 182 -1.91 3.43 -18.77
C THR A 182 -2.95 3.70 -17.67
N HIS A 183 -2.92 4.88 -17.06
CA HIS A 183 -3.89 5.27 -16.04
C HIS A 183 -5.36 5.12 -16.51
N ASP A 184 -5.66 5.56 -17.73
CA ASP A 184 -7.01 5.45 -18.31
C ASP A 184 -7.45 3.98 -18.46
N ASP A 185 -6.56 3.12 -18.97
CA ASP A 185 -6.84 1.69 -19.13
C ASP A 185 -6.96 0.98 -17.78
N TYR A 186 -6.13 1.35 -16.80
CA TYR A 186 -6.19 0.83 -15.44
C TYR A 186 -7.53 1.17 -14.78
N THR A 187 -7.98 2.42 -14.89
CA THR A 187 -9.28 2.86 -14.35
C THR A 187 -10.42 2.01 -14.93
N VAL A 188 -10.37 1.69 -16.22
CA VAL A 188 -11.43 0.89 -16.86
C VAL A 188 -11.31 -0.60 -16.54
N LYS A 189 -10.10 -1.17 -16.51
CA LYS A 189 -9.90 -2.63 -16.40
C LYS A 189 -9.77 -3.13 -14.96
N TRP A 190 -9.32 -2.27 -14.05
CA TRP A 190 -9.12 -2.61 -12.65
C TRP A 190 -10.12 -1.92 -11.75
N ASP A 191 -10.18 -0.58 -11.74
CA ASP A 191 -11.03 0.13 -10.76
C ASP A 191 -12.50 -0.22 -10.97
N LYS A 192 -13.00 -0.18 -12.20
CA LYS A 192 -14.38 -0.63 -12.50
C LYS A 192 -14.62 -2.10 -12.20
N PHE A 193 -13.64 -2.97 -12.41
CA PHE A 193 -13.77 -4.39 -12.10
C PHE A 193 -13.93 -4.61 -10.59
N CYS A 194 -13.15 -3.88 -9.78
CA CYS A 194 -13.27 -3.88 -8.33
C CYS A 194 -14.61 -3.29 -7.88
N ASP A 195 -15.02 -2.15 -8.43
CA ASP A 195 -16.31 -1.51 -8.11
C ASP A 195 -17.49 -2.44 -8.43
N GLU A 196 -17.51 -3.06 -9.61
CA GLU A 196 -18.53 -4.03 -10.01
C GLU A 196 -18.58 -5.23 -9.06
N TYR A 197 -17.42 -5.75 -8.63
CA TYR A 197 -17.35 -6.81 -7.65
C TYR A 197 -17.96 -6.39 -6.31
N TYR A 198 -17.51 -5.27 -5.73
CA TYR A 198 -17.98 -4.80 -4.43
C TYR A 198 -19.45 -4.33 -4.45
N MET A 199 -19.96 -3.85 -5.59
CA MET A 199 -21.38 -3.57 -5.76
C MET A 199 -22.25 -4.84 -5.86
N SER A 200 -21.65 -5.97 -6.24
CA SER A 200 -22.36 -7.24 -6.44
C SER A 200 -22.42 -8.13 -5.18
N ILE A 201 -21.75 -7.74 -4.11
CA ILE A 201 -21.68 -8.49 -2.86
C ILE A 201 -22.18 -7.63 -1.69
N GLU A 202 -22.82 -8.27 -0.73
CA GLU A 202 -23.01 -7.71 0.61
C GLU A 202 -21.87 -8.23 1.48
N CYS A 203 -20.87 -7.38 1.74
CA CYS A 203 -19.91 -7.64 2.80
C CYS A 203 -20.52 -7.16 4.12
N GLU A 204 -20.69 -8.08 5.08
CA GLU A 204 -21.03 -7.75 6.48
C GLU A 204 -19.85 -7.13 7.23
#